data_AF-A0A960GLR5-F1
#
_entry.id   AF-A0A960GLR5-F1
#
_cell.length_a   1.000
_cell.length_b   1.000
_cell.length_c   1.000
_cell.angle_alpha   90.00
_cell.angle_beta   90.00
_cell.angle_gamma   90.00
#
_symmetry.space_group_name_H-M   'P 1'
#
loop_
_entity.id
_entity.type
_entity.pdbx_description
1 polymer ?
#
loop_
_entity_poly.entity_id
_entity_poly.type
_entity_poly.pdbx_seq_one_letter_code
_entity_poly.pdbx_strand_id
1 'polypeptide(L)'
;MARRVIFPDPEIWTRKEPVLNINPHTAGDLRRAAAFIRHRLYRDDDGVNAIIIDAVESGRVGEFIHGLLTTLDAVSKQLHSEAGLRGFDELLVTLASPEQDPEDVVPIQQRRGARLFIAYGREDTDAQNAVIHEDPDVTPTLLGLVDAVALAMPSLSTTIGASIIDRGIRTFSGMEVEDQ
;
A
#
# COMPACT_ATOMS: atom_id res chain seq x y z
N MET A 1 -56.32 18.92 -22.28
CA MET A 1 -55.81 18.77 -20.90
C MET A 1 -54.54 19.59 -20.76
N ALA A 2 -54.52 20.59 -19.88
CA ALA A 2 -53.36 21.46 -19.68
C ALA A 2 -52.31 20.74 -18.81
N ARG A 3 -51.08 20.63 -19.30
CA ARG A 3 -49.96 20.01 -18.58
C ARG A 3 -49.48 21.01 -17.51
N ARG A 4 -49.64 20.66 -16.23
CA ARG A 4 -49.15 21.47 -15.10
C ARG A 4 -47.62 21.47 -15.13
N VAL A 5 -47.02 22.63 -15.40
CA VAL A 5 -45.57 22.82 -15.25
C VAL A 5 -45.31 23.02 -13.76
N ILE A 6 -44.61 22.08 -13.14
CA ILE A 6 -44.13 22.20 -11.76
C ILE A 6 -42.74 22.81 -11.87
N PHE A 7 -42.59 24.06 -11.43
CA PHE A 7 -41.27 24.63 -11.22
C PHE A 7 -40.70 24.02 -9.92
N PRO A 8 -39.45 23.49 -9.93
CA PRO A 8 -38.78 23.10 -8.70
C PRO A 8 -38.70 24.32 -7.78
N ASP A 9 -38.75 24.08 -6.47
CA ASP A 9 -38.62 25.11 -5.45
C ASP A 9 -37.40 26.00 -5.77
N PRO A 10 -37.56 27.33 -5.88
CA PRO A 10 -36.46 28.24 -6.18
C PRO A 10 -35.30 28.13 -5.18
N GLU A 11 -35.54 27.64 -3.94
CA GLU A 11 -34.48 27.37 -2.97
C GLU A 11 -33.48 26.28 -3.42
N ILE A 12 -33.89 25.38 -4.32
CA ILE A 12 -33.01 24.31 -4.84
C ILE A 12 -31.90 24.90 -5.72
N TRP A 13 -32.19 25.99 -6.44
CA TRP A 13 -31.25 26.65 -7.35
C TRP A 13 -30.44 27.77 -6.68
N THR A 14 -30.86 28.23 -5.50
CA THR A 14 -30.18 29.30 -4.75
C THR A 14 -29.30 28.80 -3.60
N ARG A 15 -29.38 27.51 -3.24
CA ARG A 15 -28.36 26.90 -2.37
C ARG A 15 -27.03 26.89 -3.11
N LYS A 16 -26.10 27.75 -2.70
CA LYS A 16 -24.68 27.47 -2.91
C LYS A 16 -24.43 26.10 -2.32
N GLU A 17 -24.03 25.14 -3.16
CA GLU A 17 -23.40 23.93 -2.65
C GLU A 17 -22.33 24.35 -1.64
N PRO A 18 -22.20 23.68 -0.49
CA PRO A 18 -21.10 23.95 0.43
C PRO A 18 -19.81 23.70 -0.34
N VAL A 19 -19.25 24.79 -0.88
CA VAL A 19 -17.92 24.77 -1.47
C VAL A 19 -17.00 24.41 -0.31
N LEU A 20 -16.36 23.26 -0.42
CA LEU A 20 -15.31 22.84 0.49
C LEU A 20 -14.32 24.00 0.61
N ASN A 21 -14.38 24.74 1.71
CA ASN A 21 -13.48 25.86 1.97
C ASN A 21 -12.17 25.28 2.50
N ILE A 22 -11.45 24.62 1.60
CA ILE A 22 -10.18 23.96 1.89
C ILE A 22 -9.18 25.06 2.18
N ASN A 23 -8.90 25.30 3.47
CA ASN A 23 -7.68 25.97 3.88
C ASN A 23 -6.61 24.87 4.06
N PRO A 24 -5.61 24.75 3.15
CA PRO A 24 -4.85 23.51 3.00
C PRO A 24 -3.87 23.16 4.13
N HIS A 25 -3.80 23.90 5.24
CA HIS A 25 -2.66 23.79 6.16
C HIS A 25 -2.98 24.02 7.65
N THR A 26 -4.12 23.58 8.20
CA THR A 26 -4.17 23.53 9.67
C THR A 26 -3.45 22.27 10.17
N ALA A 27 -2.34 22.46 10.88
CA ALA A 27 -1.57 21.38 11.51
C ALA A 27 -2.41 20.50 12.45
N GLY A 28 -3.61 20.95 12.85
CA GLY A 28 -4.59 20.14 13.56
C GLY A 28 -5.15 18.99 12.72
N ASP A 29 -5.59 19.25 11.49
CA ASP A 29 -6.21 18.23 10.64
C ASP A 29 -5.19 17.19 10.15
N LEU A 30 -3.97 17.63 9.84
CA LEU A 30 -2.87 16.71 9.51
C LEU A 30 -2.50 15.81 10.70
N ARG A 31 -2.52 16.33 11.93
CA ARG A 31 -2.30 15.51 13.13
C ARG A 31 -3.42 14.51 13.35
N ARG A 32 -4.68 14.90 13.15
CA ARG A 32 -5.83 13.98 13.22
C ARG A 32 -5.75 12.90 12.16
N ALA A 33 -5.41 13.26 10.92
CA ALA A 33 -5.19 12.31 9.84
C ALA A 33 -4.09 11.30 10.15
N ALA A 34 -2.94 11.76 10.64
CA ALA A 34 -1.84 10.87 11.05
C ALA A 34 -2.25 9.95 12.22
N ALA A 35 -2.95 10.48 13.22
CA ALA A 35 -3.49 9.69 14.33
C ALA A 35 -4.51 8.65 13.84
N PHE A 36 -5.41 9.03 12.92
CA PHE A 36 -6.39 8.13 12.32
C PHE A 36 -5.72 6.96 11.60
N ILE A 37 -4.72 7.24 10.74
CA ILE A 37 -3.95 6.20 10.05
C ILE A 37 -3.31 5.28 11.08
N ARG A 38 -2.71 5.84 12.13
CA ARG A 38 -2.07 5.07 13.21
C ARG A 38 -3.07 4.14 13.91
N HIS A 39 -4.17 4.66 14.42
CA HIS A 39 -5.19 3.84 15.09
C HIS A 39 -5.73 2.75 14.16
N ARG A 40 -5.96 3.09 12.88
CA ARG A 40 -6.41 2.10 11.90
C ARG A 40 -5.39 0.99 11.67
N LEU A 41 -4.10 1.32 11.56
CA LEU A 41 -3.03 0.33 11.41
C LEU A 41 -2.88 -0.59 12.63
N TYR A 42 -3.12 -0.06 13.84
CA TYR A 42 -3.09 -0.84 15.09
C TYR A 42 -4.42 -1.51 15.45
N ARG A 43 -5.43 -1.46 14.56
CA ARG A 43 -6.79 -2.00 14.82
C ARG A 43 -7.44 -1.43 16.10
N ASP A 44 -7.16 -0.18 16.41
CA ASP A 44 -7.76 0.56 17.52
C ASP A 44 -9.03 1.27 17.05
N ASP A 45 -10.15 0.54 17.05
CA ASP A 45 -11.43 1.03 16.56
C ASP A 45 -12.00 2.17 17.43
N ASP A 46 -11.71 2.18 18.73
CA ASP A 46 -12.12 3.27 19.65
C ASP A 46 -11.40 4.58 19.28
N GLY A 47 -10.09 4.52 19.04
CA GLY A 47 -9.30 5.66 18.58
C GLY A 47 -9.73 6.17 17.20
N VAL A 48 -10.07 5.26 16.27
CA VAL A 48 -10.64 5.61 14.97
C VAL A 48 -11.98 6.35 15.13
N ASN A 49 -12.89 5.80 15.93
CA ASN A 49 -14.22 6.38 16.14
C ASN A 49 -14.15 7.74 16.83
N ALA A 50 -13.27 7.90 17.82
CA ALA A 50 -13.08 9.18 18.51
C ALA A 50 -12.67 10.30 17.54
N ILE A 51 -11.79 10.02 16.57
CA ILE A 51 -11.35 11.02 15.58
C ILE A 51 -12.47 11.36 14.59
N ILE A 52 -13.24 10.36 14.16
CA ILE A 52 -14.39 10.58 13.26
C ILE A 52 -15.43 11.46 13.96
N ILE A 53 -15.78 11.15 15.22
CA ILE A 53 -16.75 11.91 16.01
C ILE A 53 -16.27 13.35 16.17
N ASP A 54 -15.01 13.59 16.55
CA ASP A 54 -14.44 14.95 16.68
C ASP A 54 -14.53 15.74 15.35
N ALA A 55 -14.22 15.10 14.21
CA ALA A 55 -14.30 15.73 12.90
C ALA A 55 -15.75 16.08 12.50
N VAL A 56 -16.71 15.23 12.86
CA VAL A 56 -18.14 15.44 12.60
C VAL A 56 -18.70 16.54 13.51
N GLU A 57 -18.47 16.45 14.82
CA GLU A 57 -18.98 17.42 15.80
C GLU A 57 -18.39 18.81 15.61
N SER A 58 -17.15 18.91 15.11
CA SER A 58 -16.52 20.19 14.76
C SER A 58 -16.94 20.74 13.38
N GLY A 59 -17.70 19.98 12.58
CA GLY A 59 -18.11 20.38 11.23
C GLY A 59 -16.98 20.42 10.22
N ARG A 60 -15.87 19.70 10.46
CA ARG A 60 -14.61 19.76 9.69
C ARG A 60 -14.29 18.49 8.91
N VAL A 61 -15.32 17.71 8.56
CA VAL A 61 -15.14 16.43 7.84
C VAL A 61 -14.40 16.63 6.51
N GLY A 62 -14.68 17.71 5.78
CA GLY A 62 -14.02 18.01 4.52
C GLY A 62 -12.51 18.26 4.67
N GLU A 63 -12.13 19.06 5.66
CA GLU A 63 -10.74 19.37 5.98
C GLU A 63 -10.00 18.15 6.54
N PHE A 64 -10.67 17.31 7.33
CA PHE A 64 -10.12 16.04 7.79
C PHE A 64 -9.83 15.08 6.62
N ILE A 65 -10.78 14.90 5.70
CA ILE A 65 -10.59 14.06 4.50
C ILE A 65 -9.40 14.57 3.68
N HIS A 66 -9.30 15.89 3.48
CA HIS A 66 -8.16 16.44 2.77
C HIS A 66 -6.85 16.21 3.53
N GLY A 67 -6.83 16.41 4.85
CA GLY A 67 -5.68 16.10 5.69
C GLY A 67 -5.24 14.64 5.57
N LEU A 68 -6.20 13.70 5.48
CA LEU A 68 -5.93 12.29 5.24
C LEU A 68 -5.26 12.04 3.89
N LEU A 69 -5.81 12.60 2.81
CA LEU A 69 -5.23 12.48 1.46
C LEU A 69 -3.82 13.09 1.40
N THR A 70 -3.61 14.26 1.99
CA THR A 70 -2.29 14.91 2.05
C THR A 70 -1.29 14.09 2.86
N THR A 71 -1.72 13.50 3.97
CA THR A 71 -0.86 12.65 4.80
C THR A 71 -0.47 11.37 4.04
N LEU A 72 -1.42 10.74 3.36
CA LEU A 72 -1.16 9.55 2.53
C LEU A 72 -0.24 9.86 1.35
N ASP A 73 -0.39 11.02 0.69
CA ASP A 73 0.54 11.47 -0.37
C ASP A 73 1.96 11.74 0.18
N ALA A 74 2.07 12.31 1.38
CA ALA A 74 3.38 12.51 2.02
C ALA A 74 4.04 11.17 2.38
N VAL A 75 3.26 10.22 2.92
CA VAL A 75 3.74 8.87 3.25
C VAL A 75 4.16 8.11 2.00
N SER A 76 3.38 8.18 0.91
CA SER A 76 3.68 7.44 -0.33
C SER A 76 5.03 7.84 -0.93
N LYS A 77 5.39 9.13 -0.85
CA LYS A 77 6.70 9.65 -1.28
C LYS A 77 7.86 9.09 -0.45
N GLN A 78 7.63 8.78 0.82
CA GLN A 78 8.63 8.21 1.72
C GLN A 78 8.83 6.69 1.53
N LEU A 79 7.96 6.00 0.81
CA LEU A 79 8.09 4.55 0.58
C LEU A 79 9.33 4.18 -0.25
N HIS A 80 9.92 5.12 -0.98
CA HIS A 80 11.19 4.93 -1.71
C HIS A 80 12.44 5.36 -0.89
N SER A 81 12.26 5.80 0.35
CA SER A 81 13.38 6.13 1.26
C SER A 81 13.99 4.86 1.87
N GLU A 82 15.16 4.96 2.50
CA GLU A 82 15.72 3.85 3.30
C GLU A 82 14.72 3.31 4.34
N ALA A 83 13.92 4.18 4.96
CA ALA A 83 12.91 3.76 5.93
C ALA A 83 11.78 2.95 5.26
N GLY A 84 11.39 3.32 4.03
CA GLY A 84 10.44 2.57 3.23
C GLY A 84 10.97 1.19 2.83
N LEU A 85 12.25 1.14 2.41
CA LEU A 85 12.95 -0.12 2.10
C LEU A 85 13.09 -1.03 3.33
N ARG A 86 13.37 -0.48 4.51
CA ARG A 86 13.35 -1.26 5.76
C ARG A 86 11.96 -1.83 6.07
N GLY A 87 10.90 -1.07 5.83
CA GLY A 87 9.53 -1.56 5.97
C GLY A 87 9.21 -2.71 4.99
N PHE A 88 9.76 -2.65 3.77
CA PHE A 88 9.68 -3.76 2.82
C PHE A 88 10.42 -5.01 3.34
N ASP A 89 11.63 -4.85 3.87
CA ASP A 89 12.39 -5.95 4.48
C ASP A 89 11.66 -6.57 5.68
N GLU A 90 11.06 -5.75 6.55
CA GLU A 90 10.26 -6.19 7.70
C GLU A 90 9.04 -7.02 7.27
N LEU A 91 8.37 -6.61 6.18
CA LEU A 91 7.26 -7.38 5.62
C LEU A 91 7.73 -8.73 5.09
N LEU A 92 8.86 -8.78 4.35
CA LEU A 92 9.41 -10.04 3.87
C LEU A 92 9.81 -10.97 5.01
N VAL A 93 10.40 -10.45 6.09
CA VAL A 93 10.69 -11.22 7.31
C VAL A 93 9.41 -11.77 7.92
N THR A 94 8.34 -10.98 7.94
CA THR A 94 7.02 -11.39 8.43
C THR A 94 6.45 -12.54 7.59
N LEU A 95 6.50 -12.44 6.26
CA LEU A 95 6.04 -13.49 5.35
C LEU A 95 6.89 -14.78 5.47
N ALA A 96 8.19 -14.63 5.74
CA ALA A 96 9.13 -15.73 5.87
C ALA A 96 9.01 -16.50 7.20
N SER A 97 8.44 -15.87 8.24
CA SER A 97 8.43 -16.40 9.61
C SER A 97 7.11 -17.13 9.94
N PRO A 98 7.13 -18.45 10.17
CA PRO A 98 5.96 -19.19 10.64
C PRO A 98 5.44 -18.67 12.00
N GLU A 99 6.34 -18.14 12.85
CA GLU A 99 6.00 -17.63 14.17
C GLU A 99 5.14 -16.36 14.12
N GLN A 100 5.25 -15.60 13.02
CA GLN A 100 4.48 -14.38 12.78
C GLN A 100 3.18 -14.65 12.02
N ASP A 101 2.91 -15.91 11.69
CA ASP A 101 1.70 -16.40 11.01
C ASP A 101 1.13 -17.64 11.73
N PRO A 102 0.67 -17.50 12.99
CA PRO A 102 0.20 -18.63 13.79
C PRO A 102 -1.09 -19.28 13.25
N GLU A 103 -1.79 -18.59 12.36
CA GLU A 103 -3.01 -19.06 11.70
C GLU A 103 -2.72 -19.75 10.35
N ASP A 104 -1.44 -19.82 9.94
CA ASP A 104 -0.94 -20.40 8.68
C ASP A 104 -1.68 -19.87 7.44
N VAL A 105 -1.89 -18.55 7.41
CA VAL A 105 -2.63 -17.85 6.36
C VAL A 105 -1.74 -17.60 5.14
N VAL A 106 -0.43 -17.44 5.34
CA VAL A 106 0.55 -17.23 4.27
C VAL A 106 0.81 -18.56 3.56
N PRO A 107 0.54 -18.67 2.24
CA PRO A 107 0.83 -19.88 1.48
C PRO A 107 2.30 -20.28 1.61
N ILE A 108 2.55 -21.58 1.81
CA ILE A 108 3.91 -22.11 2.01
C ILE A 108 4.88 -21.72 0.89
N GLN A 109 4.40 -21.63 -0.36
CA GLN A 109 5.19 -21.20 -1.51
C GLN A 109 5.64 -19.74 -1.36
N GLN A 110 4.74 -18.86 -0.92
CA GLN A 110 5.03 -17.45 -0.67
C GLN A 110 6.03 -17.28 0.47
N ARG A 111 5.87 -18.08 1.54
CA ARG A 111 6.82 -18.14 2.66
C ARG A 111 8.22 -18.57 2.20
N ARG A 112 8.32 -19.61 1.37
CA ARG A 112 9.59 -20.05 0.75
C ARG A 112 10.18 -18.97 -0.15
N GLY A 113 9.36 -18.32 -0.97
CA GLY A 113 9.77 -17.21 -1.83
C GLY A 113 10.37 -16.05 -1.03
N ALA A 114 9.72 -15.63 0.06
CA ALA A 114 10.23 -14.59 0.94
C ALA A 114 11.58 -14.98 1.59
N ARG A 115 11.71 -16.23 2.07
CA ARG A 115 12.98 -16.76 2.61
C ARG A 115 14.09 -16.76 1.56
N LEU A 116 13.79 -17.14 0.32
CA LEU A 116 14.74 -17.13 -0.78
C LEU A 116 15.22 -15.70 -1.08
N PHE A 117 14.32 -14.72 -1.12
CA PHE A 117 14.67 -13.32 -1.35
C PHE A 117 15.55 -12.74 -0.23
N ILE A 118 15.22 -13.05 1.04
CA ILE A 118 16.03 -12.63 2.19
C ILE A 118 17.43 -13.25 2.11
N ALA A 119 17.54 -14.54 1.76
CA ALA A 119 18.82 -15.21 1.62
C ALA A 119 19.66 -14.61 0.49
N TYR A 120 19.03 -14.26 -0.64
CA TYR A 120 19.68 -13.53 -1.73
C TYR A 120 20.20 -12.16 -1.27
N GLY A 121 19.38 -11.35 -0.59
CA GLY A 121 19.79 -10.04 -0.07
C GLY A 121 20.91 -10.09 0.97
N ARG A 122 21.13 -11.25 1.60
CA ARG A 122 22.23 -11.52 2.54
C ARG A 122 23.46 -12.16 1.91
N GLU A 123 23.42 -12.43 0.61
CA GLU A 123 24.46 -13.21 -0.11
C GLU A 123 24.68 -14.60 0.53
N ASP A 124 23.66 -15.15 1.18
CA ASP A 124 23.72 -16.45 1.88
C ASP A 124 23.35 -17.58 0.92
N THR A 125 24.35 -18.06 0.17
CA THR A 125 24.18 -19.12 -0.84
C THR A 125 23.72 -20.45 -0.23
N ASP A 126 24.12 -20.76 1.00
CA ASP A 126 23.71 -21.99 1.68
C ASP A 126 22.22 -21.95 2.03
N ALA A 127 21.73 -20.81 2.53
CA ALA A 127 20.30 -20.61 2.79
C ALA A 127 19.47 -20.60 1.49
N GLN A 128 19.99 -20.01 0.41
CA GLN A 128 19.34 -20.07 -0.91
C GLN A 128 19.18 -21.53 -1.39
N ASN A 129 20.27 -22.30 -1.36
CA ASN A 129 20.26 -23.71 -1.75
C ASN A 129 19.32 -24.54 -0.87
N ALA A 130 19.33 -24.30 0.45
CA ALA A 130 18.42 -24.98 1.37
C ALA A 130 16.95 -24.77 0.96
N VAL A 131 16.53 -23.53 0.68
CA VAL A 131 15.15 -23.23 0.26
C VAL A 131 14.82 -23.84 -1.10
N ILE A 132 15.74 -23.78 -2.07
CA ILE A 132 15.54 -24.35 -3.41
C ILE A 132 15.33 -25.86 -3.35
N HIS A 133 16.02 -26.55 -2.44
CA HIS A 133 15.97 -28.01 -2.30
C HIS A 133 14.92 -28.52 -1.30
N GLU A 134 14.11 -27.66 -0.70
CA GLU A 134 12.97 -28.08 0.13
C GLU A 134 11.87 -28.79 -0.66
N ASP A 135 11.86 -28.61 -1.99
CA ASP A 135 10.91 -29.22 -2.90
C ASP A 135 11.65 -29.76 -4.14
N PRO A 136 11.34 -30.98 -4.62
CA PRO A 136 11.88 -31.46 -5.89
C PRO A 136 11.47 -30.60 -7.09
N ASP A 137 10.35 -29.87 -7.02
CA ASP A 137 9.96 -28.88 -8.00
C ASP A 137 10.15 -27.46 -7.44
N VAL A 138 11.07 -26.69 -8.02
CA VAL A 138 11.35 -25.31 -7.60
C VAL A 138 10.29 -24.31 -8.10
N THR A 139 9.48 -24.69 -9.10
CA THR A 139 8.51 -23.80 -9.76
C THR A 139 7.56 -23.12 -8.77
N PRO A 140 6.95 -23.82 -7.79
CA PRO A 140 6.06 -23.19 -6.82
C PRO A 140 6.79 -22.15 -5.96
N THR A 141 8.06 -22.39 -5.59
CA THR A 141 8.88 -21.44 -4.84
C THR A 141 9.19 -20.18 -5.66
N LEU A 142 9.46 -20.32 -6.95
CA LEU A 142 9.69 -19.18 -7.85
C LEU A 142 8.43 -18.33 -8.04
N LEU A 143 7.26 -18.97 -8.17
CA LEU A 143 5.97 -18.24 -8.23
C LEU A 143 5.68 -17.55 -6.90
N GLY A 144 5.88 -18.26 -5.78
CA GLY A 144 5.71 -17.69 -4.44
C GLY A 144 6.66 -16.53 -4.15
N LEU A 145 7.86 -16.52 -4.73
CA LEU A 145 8.77 -15.37 -4.67
C LEU A 145 8.16 -14.15 -5.36
N VAL A 146 7.64 -14.32 -6.58
CA VAL A 146 6.96 -13.23 -7.30
C VAL A 146 5.76 -12.74 -6.50
N ASP A 147 4.96 -13.63 -5.92
CA ASP A 147 3.79 -13.28 -5.10
C ASP A 147 4.18 -12.54 -3.81
N ALA A 148 5.28 -12.94 -3.15
CA ALA A 148 5.80 -12.25 -1.96
C ALA A 148 6.25 -10.82 -2.29
N VAL A 149 6.99 -10.64 -3.38
CA VAL A 149 7.45 -9.33 -3.83
C VAL A 149 6.30 -8.47 -4.34
N ALA A 150 5.34 -9.03 -5.08
CA ALA A 150 4.17 -8.32 -5.56
C ALA A 150 3.22 -7.89 -4.41
N LEU A 151 3.10 -8.71 -3.35
CA LEU A 151 2.36 -8.32 -2.15
C LEU A 151 3.03 -7.12 -1.45
N ALA A 152 4.36 -7.13 -1.38
CA ALA A 152 5.14 -6.07 -0.74
C ALA A 152 5.29 -4.82 -1.63
N MET A 153 5.16 -4.96 -2.95
CA MET A 153 5.16 -3.89 -3.93
C MET A 153 3.98 -4.02 -4.91
N PRO A 154 2.75 -3.69 -4.48
CA PRO A 154 1.53 -3.85 -5.30
C PRO A 154 1.58 -3.06 -6.62
N SER A 155 2.44 -2.04 -6.70
CA SER A 155 2.66 -1.25 -7.92
C SER A 155 3.21 -2.07 -9.08
N LEU A 156 3.90 -3.20 -8.83
CA LEU A 156 4.39 -4.11 -9.86
C LEU A 156 3.27 -4.71 -10.71
N SER A 157 2.08 -4.92 -10.12
CA SER A 157 0.91 -5.46 -10.81
C SER A 157 0.12 -4.41 -11.62
N THR A 158 0.59 -3.17 -11.68
CA THR A 158 -0.04 -2.11 -12.47
C THR A 158 0.53 -2.05 -13.88
N THR A 159 -0.17 -1.40 -14.82
CA THR A 159 0.34 -1.15 -16.17
C THR A 159 1.67 -0.37 -16.17
N ILE A 160 1.85 0.55 -15.20
CA ILE A 160 3.10 1.29 -15.04
C ILE A 160 4.21 0.36 -14.53
N GLY A 161 3.92 -0.48 -13.53
CA GLY A 161 4.85 -1.50 -13.02
C GLY A 161 5.33 -2.44 -14.13
N ALA A 162 4.41 -2.98 -14.92
CA ALA A 162 4.73 -3.82 -16.08
C ALA A 162 5.66 -3.10 -17.08
N SER A 163 5.41 -1.81 -17.37
CA SER A 163 6.28 -1.03 -18.26
C SER A 163 7.69 -0.78 -17.72
N ILE A 164 7.86 -0.77 -16.39
CA ILE A 164 9.16 -0.66 -15.72
C ILE A 164 9.90 -1.99 -15.82
N ILE A 165 9.20 -3.11 -15.58
CA ILE A 165 9.74 -4.46 -15.73
C ILE A 165 10.22 -4.68 -17.17
N ASP A 166 9.40 -4.35 -18.17
CA ASP A 166 9.75 -4.48 -19.58
C ASP A 166 11.02 -3.69 -19.95
N ARG A 167 11.19 -2.49 -19.36
CA ARG A 167 12.40 -1.68 -19.56
C ARG A 167 13.62 -2.33 -18.89
N GLY A 168 13.48 -2.80 -17.66
CA GLY A 168 14.54 -3.52 -16.96
C GLY A 168 15.00 -4.76 -17.71
N ILE A 169 14.07 -5.58 -18.20
CA ILE A 169 14.37 -6.76 -19.03
C ILE A 169 15.19 -6.36 -20.27
N ARG A 170 14.76 -5.32 -21.01
CA ARG A 170 15.51 -4.85 -22.19
C ARG A 170 16.91 -4.37 -21.84
N THR A 171 17.09 -3.72 -20.69
CA THR A 171 18.42 -3.32 -20.20
C THR A 171 19.29 -4.55 -19.93
N PHE A 172 18.79 -5.56 -19.23
CA PHE A 172 19.56 -6.79 -18.96
C PHE A 172 19.86 -7.58 -20.24
N SER A 173 18.89 -7.71 -21.15
CA SER A 173 19.12 -8.34 -22.46
C SER A 173 20.12 -7.59 -23.33
N GLY A 174 20.25 -6.27 -23.16
CA GLY A 174 21.30 -5.47 -23.83
C GLY A 174 22.69 -5.76 -23.27
N MET A 175 22.82 -6.01 -21.96
CA MET A 175 24.08 -6.37 -21.32
C MET A 175 24.60 -7.75 -21.77
N GLU A 176 23.69 -8.72 -22.00
CA GLU A 176 24.06 -10.04 -22.53
C GLU A 176 24.66 -10.02 -23.94
N VAL A 177 24.40 -8.96 -24.73
CA VAL A 177 24.91 -8.80 -26.10
C VAL A 177 26.27 -8.09 -26.13
N GLU A 178 26.63 -7.33 -25.09
CA GLU A 178 27.93 -6.66 -24.99
C GLU A 178 29.05 -7.57 -24.43
N ASP A 179 28.69 -8.63 -23.70
CA ASP A 179 29.61 -9.62 -23.14
C ASP A 179 29.89 -10.83 -24.07
N GLN A 180 29.47 -10.79 -25.35
CA GLN A 180 29.77 -11.78 -26.42
C GLN A 180 30.70 -11.20 -27.49
#